data_AF-A0A8C5CRD4-F1
#
_entry.id   AF-A0A8C5CRD4-F1
#
_cell.length_a   1.000
_cell.length_b   1.000
_cell.length_c   1.000
_cell.angle_alpha   90.00
_cell.angle_beta   90.00
_cell.angle_gamma   90.00
#
_symmetry.space_group_name_H-M   'P 1'
#
loop_
_entity.id
_entity.type
_entity.pdbx_description
1 polymer ?
#
loop_
_entity_poly.entity_id
_entity_poly.type
_entity_poly.pdbx_seq_one_letter_code
_entity_poly.pdbx_strand_id
1 'polypeptide(L)'
;MAAPPDEASLESLINKATNPMNKENDWESIKAFWDLLNNETEGPQLATRLLAHKIQSPQEWEALQALTLLETCMKNCGKRFHTEVAKFRFLNELIKVVSPKYLGSRAPEPVKKKVLEVMFSWTLGLPEETKIADAYQMLKKQGIVKQDPVLPHDTALPPPAPRATSALFEDEEKSKMLSRLLNSSHPEDLRAANKLINEMVQEDQKRTEKVSKRLNAIQEVKESVSLLGQLLENYSKDRFSHSQQELVKDLYNRCEKMRPTLFRLASDTEDNDEALAEILQANDSLTQVINLYRQLVKGEEMNGETTAPRSLPGGSMGAAAPAAPPSPLDGLDVLGKSLLQQSLPPENQQVKWDKSQTQSKLTLRDLQTQSHHSSGTAPSAVTTTPSPSSSLPHHLCPRDPQSAISLADVAVPLESIKPSSLLPVTVFDKHSLRVLFHFARDCPRSRPDVLVVIISMLSSAPLPISSIRFQSAVPKVMKVRLQPPSGTDLPAFNPQTRRPLTARWCSVVFQEKVRLRYKLTFNLGDKSHDESGDVEEFPPPDSWGNL
;
A
#
# COMPACT_ATOMS: atom_id res chain seq x y z
N MET A 1 19.09 -23.07 44.87
CA MET A 1 19.36 -21.83 44.12
C MET A 1 19.26 -22.19 42.64
N ALA A 2 18.09 -22.01 42.04
CA ALA A 2 17.92 -22.21 40.60
C ALA A 2 18.36 -20.92 39.89
N ALA A 3 19.15 -21.05 38.83
CA ALA A 3 19.61 -19.93 38.02
C ALA A 3 18.40 -19.14 37.44
N PRO A 4 18.51 -17.81 37.29
CA PRO A 4 17.48 -16.99 36.64
C PRO A 4 17.29 -17.43 35.17
N PRO A 5 16.12 -17.18 34.57
CA PRO A 5 15.84 -17.57 33.19
C PRO A 5 16.86 -16.91 32.25
N ASP A 6 17.45 -17.71 31.35
CA ASP A 6 18.51 -17.33 30.41
C ASP A 6 18.39 -15.88 29.92
N GLU A 7 19.29 -15.00 30.37
CA GLU A 7 19.58 -13.77 29.63
C GLU A 7 19.98 -14.18 28.22
N ALA A 8 19.28 -13.70 27.20
CA ALA A 8 19.57 -14.01 25.82
C ALA A 8 20.95 -13.45 25.44
N SER A 9 22.00 -14.25 25.59
CA SER A 9 23.38 -13.87 25.25
C SER A 9 23.62 -13.94 23.73
N LEU A 10 24.66 -13.26 23.24
CA LEU A 10 25.07 -13.34 21.83
C LEU A 10 25.34 -14.80 21.39
N GLU A 11 25.90 -15.64 22.26
CA GLU A 11 26.11 -17.07 21.99
C GLU A 11 24.79 -17.85 21.85
N SER A 12 23.82 -17.58 22.72
CA SER A 12 22.51 -18.25 22.64
C SER A 12 21.78 -17.86 21.34
N LEU A 13 21.76 -16.56 21.04
CA LEU A 13 21.10 -16.01 19.87
C LEU A 13 21.73 -16.47 18.55
N ILE A 14 23.07 -16.50 18.45
CA ILE A 14 23.72 -17.00 17.23
C ILE A 14 23.49 -18.50 17.03
N ASN A 15 23.48 -19.29 18.10
CA ASN A 15 23.20 -20.73 18.00
C ASN A 15 21.77 -21.00 17.51
N LYS A 16 20.81 -20.17 17.92
CA LYS A 16 19.42 -20.24 17.46
C LYS A 16 19.30 -19.77 16.00
N ALA A 17 19.93 -18.64 15.66
CA ALA A 17 19.92 -18.07 14.30
C ALA A 17 20.61 -18.96 13.26
N THR A 18 21.66 -19.70 13.63
CA THR A 18 22.44 -20.57 12.71
C THR A 18 22.21 -22.06 12.96
N ASN A 19 21.09 -22.45 13.59
CA ASN A 19 20.83 -23.86 13.88
C ASN A 19 20.69 -24.66 12.56
N PRO A 20 21.46 -25.74 12.35
CA PRO A 20 21.33 -26.57 11.15
C PRO A 20 19.92 -27.17 10.93
N MET A 21 19.10 -27.26 11.99
CA MET A 21 17.74 -27.79 11.94
C MET A 21 16.69 -26.75 11.50
N ASN A 22 17.09 -25.49 11.32
CA ASN A 22 16.20 -24.44 10.84
C ASN A 22 15.75 -24.76 9.41
N LYS A 23 14.45 -24.68 9.13
CA LYS A 23 13.91 -24.91 7.78
C LYS A 23 14.05 -23.68 6.87
N GLU A 24 14.18 -22.51 7.49
CA GLU A 24 14.34 -21.20 6.88
C GLU A 24 15.10 -20.31 7.87
N ASN A 25 15.60 -19.15 7.41
CA ASN A 25 16.31 -18.22 8.28
C ASN A 25 15.42 -17.73 9.42
N ASP A 26 15.87 -17.90 10.66
CA ASP A 26 15.19 -17.39 11.85
C ASP A 26 15.43 -15.87 11.98
N TRP A 27 14.60 -15.09 11.30
CA TRP A 27 14.69 -13.63 11.27
C TRP A 27 14.50 -12.98 12.63
N GLU A 28 13.78 -13.61 13.55
CA GLU A 28 13.59 -13.11 14.92
C GLU A 28 14.91 -13.20 15.70
N SER A 29 15.57 -14.35 15.65
CA SER A 29 16.88 -14.54 16.29
C SER A 29 17.98 -13.72 15.61
N ILE A 30 17.94 -13.60 14.28
CA ILE A 30 18.84 -12.71 13.52
C ILE A 30 18.68 -11.27 14.00
N LYS A 31 17.43 -10.80 14.13
CA LYS A 31 17.11 -9.45 14.62
C LYS A 31 17.61 -9.22 16.04
N ALA A 32 17.24 -10.12 16.95
CA ALA A 32 17.65 -10.04 18.34
C ALA A 32 19.18 -10.02 18.49
N PHE A 33 19.92 -10.78 17.66
CA PHE A 33 21.38 -10.82 17.70
C PHE A 33 22.01 -9.47 17.38
N TRP A 34 21.62 -8.79 16.29
CA TRP A 34 22.22 -7.50 15.95
C TRP A 34 21.71 -6.35 16.81
N ASP A 35 20.49 -6.44 17.35
CA ASP A 35 19.98 -5.52 18.38
C ASP A 35 20.87 -5.59 19.64
N LEU A 36 21.16 -6.80 20.12
CA LEU A 36 22.03 -7.01 21.29
C LEU A 36 23.47 -6.58 21.03
N LEU A 37 24.01 -6.92 19.85
CA LEU A 37 25.36 -6.52 19.43
C LEU A 37 25.56 -5.01 19.51
N ASN A 38 24.57 -4.23 19.07
CA ASN A 38 24.64 -2.76 19.09
C ASN A 38 24.56 -2.18 20.51
N ASN A 39 23.87 -2.87 21.42
CA ASN A 39 23.67 -2.43 22.80
C ASN A 39 24.86 -2.77 23.72
N GLU A 40 25.66 -3.79 23.37
CA GLU A 40 26.83 -4.18 24.17
C GLU A 40 28.12 -3.44 23.78
N THR A 41 28.92 -3.04 24.78
CA THR A 41 30.21 -2.36 24.54
C THR A 41 31.24 -3.29 23.89
N GLU A 42 31.29 -4.56 24.31
CA GLU A 42 32.19 -5.58 23.73
C GLU A 42 31.49 -6.47 22.68
N GLY A 43 30.25 -6.13 22.32
CA GLY A 43 29.41 -6.89 21.39
C GLY A 43 30.08 -7.12 20.03
N PRO A 44 30.65 -6.09 19.37
CA PRO A 44 31.31 -6.25 18.06
C PRO A 44 32.49 -7.24 18.05
N GLN A 45 33.36 -7.23 19.07
CA GLN A 45 34.51 -8.16 19.09
C GLN A 45 34.06 -9.60 19.37
N LEU A 46 33.03 -9.78 20.21
CA LEU A 46 32.46 -11.09 20.50
C LEU A 46 31.69 -11.64 19.29
N ALA A 47 30.82 -10.83 18.68
CA ALA A 47 30.02 -11.22 17.52
C ALA A 47 30.89 -11.64 16.33
N THR A 48 31.95 -10.89 16.00
CA THR A 48 32.86 -11.27 14.90
C THR A 48 33.58 -12.60 15.17
N ARG A 49 33.93 -12.89 16.42
CA ARG A 49 34.53 -14.18 16.82
C ARG A 49 33.54 -15.34 16.63
N LEU A 50 32.30 -15.16 17.09
CA LEU A 50 31.25 -16.18 16.98
C LEU A 50 30.85 -16.42 15.52
N LEU A 51 30.67 -15.35 14.75
CA LEU A 51 30.38 -15.42 13.31
C LEU A 51 31.48 -16.15 12.55
N ALA A 52 32.75 -15.81 12.81
CA ALA A 52 33.88 -16.47 12.16
C ALA A 52 33.90 -17.98 12.40
N HIS A 53 33.57 -18.43 13.61
CA HIS A 53 33.46 -19.85 13.93
C HIS A 53 32.30 -20.53 13.18
N LYS A 54 31.12 -19.89 13.14
CA LYS A 54 29.94 -20.44 12.45
C LYS A 54 30.09 -20.49 10.93
N ILE A 55 30.73 -19.49 10.33
CA ILE A 55 30.99 -19.44 8.87
C ILE A 55 31.96 -20.54 8.43
N GLN A 56 32.87 -20.96 9.32
CA GLN A 56 33.79 -22.08 9.09
C GLN A 56 33.16 -23.46 9.32
N SER A 57 31.85 -23.53 9.62
CA SER A 57 31.17 -24.81 9.85
C SER A 57 31.25 -25.71 8.60
N PRO A 58 31.49 -27.02 8.76
CA PRO A 58 31.40 -27.97 7.66
C PRO A 58 29.95 -28.19 7.19
N GLN A 59 28.97 -27.77 8.00
CA GLN A 59 27.55 -27.85 7.63
C GLN A 59 27.19 -26.66 6.74
N GLU A 60 26.89 -26.93 5.46
CA GLU A 60 26.58 -25.90 4.47
C GLU A 60 25.51 -24.92 4.96
N TRP A 61 24.41 -25.45 5.51
CA TRP A 61 23.28 -24.64 5.93
C TRP A 61 23.57 -23.77 7.17
N GLU A 62 24.39 -24.25 8.11
CA GLU A 62 24.83 -23.42 9.25
C GLU A 62 25.71 -22.27 8.79
N ALA A 63 26.66 -22.55 7.89
CA ALA A 63 27.57 -21.53 7.33
C ALA A 63 26.81 -20.48 6.50
N LEU A 64 25.83 -20.89 5.68
CA LEU A 64 25.00 -19.98 4.90
C LEU A 64 24.11 -19.08 5.78
N GLN A 65 23.51 -19.63 6.85
CA GLN A 65 22.76 -18.83 7.82
C GLN A 65 23.69 -17.83 8.55
N ALA A 66 24.90 -18.25 8.92
CA ALA A 66 25.89 -17.36 9.54
C ALA A 66 26.34 -16.23 8.60
N LEU A 67 26.49 -16.50 7.30
CA LEU A 67 26.78 -15.48 6.29
C LEU A 67 25.59 -14.51 6.10
N THR A 68 24.36 -15.02 6.15
CA THR A 68 23.16 -14.17 6.09
C THR A 68 23.06 -13.25 7.32
N LEU A 69 23.37 -13.79 8.50
CA LEU A 69 23.45 -13.01 9.73
C LEU A 69 24.52 -11.92 9.63
N LEU A 70 25.72 -12.26 9.15
CA LEU A 70 26.80 -11.30 8.90
C LEU A 70 26.39 -10.18 7.93
N GLU A 71 25.75 -10.50 6.81
CA GLU A 71 25.22 -9.50 5.88
C GLU A 71 24.22 -8.57 6.56
N THR A 72 23.31 -9.13 7.36
CA THR A 72 22.29 -8.36 8.07
C THR A 72 22.91 -7.46 9.14
N CYS A 73 23.91 -7.95 9.89
CA CYS A 73 24.68 -7.14 10.83
C CYS A 73 25.41 -6.01 10.11
N MET A 74 26.04 -6.26 8.96
CA MET A 74 26.72 -5.19 8.21
C MET A 74 25.76 -4.11 7.70
N LYS A 75 24.50 -4.44 7.39
CA LYS A 75 23.49 -3.46 6.96
C LYS A 75 22.87 -2.66 8.12
N ASN A 76 22.70 -3.27 9.30
CA ASN A 76 21.96 -2.67 10.42
C ASN A 76 22.85 -2.18 11.58
N CYS A 77 24.11 -2.63 11.66
CA CYS A 77 25.07 -2.16 12.65
C CYS A 77 25.88 -1.00 12.08
N GLY A 78 26.23 -0.05 12.95
CA GLY A 78 27.03 1.12 12.56
C GLY A 78 28.54 0.86 12.48
N LYS A 79 29.30 1.94 12.35
CA LYS A 79 30.77 1.96 12.15
C LYS A 79 31.57 1.09 13.13
N ARG A 80 31.11 0.95 14.38
CA ARG A 80 31.76 0.10 15.41
C ARG A 80 31.91 -1.35 14.95
N PHE A 81 30.87 -1.92 14.32
CA PHE A 81 30.91 -3.29 13.83
C PHE A 81 31.69 -3.39 12.52
N HIS A 82 31.51 -2.42 11.61
CA HIS A 82 32.24 -2.37 10.34
C HIS A 82 33.76 -2.37 10.55
N THR A 83 34.25 -1.57 11.50
CA THR A 83 35.68 -1.50 11.81
C THR A 83 36.22 -2.81 12.41
N GLU A 84 35.42 -3.59 13.15
CA GLU A 84 35.85 -4.94 13.60
C GLU A 84 35.92 -5.94 12.44
N VAL A 85 34.91 -5.93 11.55
CA VAL A 85 34.87 -6.78 10.36
C VAL A 85 36.00 -6.45 9.38
N ALA A 86 36.38 -5.17 9.26
CA ALA A 86 37.46 -4.70 8.40
C ALA A 86 38.88 -5.07 8.88
N LYS A 87 39.04 -5.59 10.10
CA LYS A 87 40.36 -6.03 10.59
C LYS A 87 40.77 -7.34 9.93
N PHE A 88 42.06 -7.46 9.61
CA PHE A 88 42.64 -8.73 9.13
C PHE A 88 42.38 -9.91 10.06
N ARG A 89 42.19 -9.67 11.36
CA ARG A 89 41.79 -10.72 12.30
C ARG A 89 40.51 -11.44 11.86
N PHE A 90 39.50 -10.72 11.39
CA PHE A 90 38.26 -11.32 10.89
C PHE A 90 38.36 -11.70 9.41
N LEU A 91 38.92 -10.83 8.57
CA LEU A 91 39.09 -11.12 7.14
C LEU A 91 39.89 -12.40 6.88
N ASN A 92 40.90 -12.70 7.70
CA ASN A 92 41.67 -13.94 7.59
C ASN A 92 40.81 -15.19 7.85
N GLU A 93 39.77 -15.10 8.68
CA GLU A 93 38.84 -16.20 8.90
C GLU A 93 38.00 -16.47 7.65
N LEU A 94 37.58 -15.43 6.93
CA LEU A 94 36.92 -15.57 5.62
C LEU A 94 37.87 -16.11 4.55
N ILE A 95 39.12 -15.62 4.52
CA ILE A 95 40.16 -16.10 3.59
C ILE A 95 40.42 -17.60 3.77
N LYS A 96 40.44 -18.10 5.02
CA LYS A 96 40.61 -19.54 5.29
C LYS A 96 39.51 -20.39 4.66
N VAL A 97 38.27 -19.89 4.61
CA VAL A 97 37.12 -20.60 4.02
C VAL A 97 37.25 -20.75 2.51
N VAL A 98 37.75 -19.73 1.82
CA VAL A 98 37.86 -19.73 0.34
C VAL A 98 39.21 -20.24 -0.18
N SER A 99 40.26 -20.17 0.63
CA SER A 99 41.61 -20.54 0.20
C SER A 99 41.83 -22.06 0.21
N PRO A 100 42.25 -22.66 -0.92
CA PRO A 100 42.55 -24.11 -0.99
C PRO A 100 43.66 -24.56 -0.02
N LYS A 101 44.51 -23.63 0.43
CA LYS A 101 45.58 -23.90 1.42
C LYS A 101 45.04 -24.20 2.83
N TYR A 102 43.78 -23.88 3.09
CA TYR A 102 43.13 -24.05 4.39
C TYR A 102 41.86 -24.88 4.24
N LEU A 103 40.67 -24.27 4.39
CA LEU A 103 39.38 -24.97 4.33
C LEU A 103 38.79 -25.01 2.92
N GLY A 104 39.30 -24.24 1.95
CA GLY A 104 38.69 -24.08 0.63
C GLY A 104 38.56 -25.35 -0.21
N SER A 105 39.35 -26.39 0.08
CA SER A 105 39.21 -27.71 -0.55
C SER A 105 38.08 -28.56 0.02
N ARG A 106 37.65 -28.28 1.26
CA ARG A 106 36.58 -29.01 1.97
C ARG A 106 35.29 -28.20 2.13
N ALA A 107 35.37 -26.87 2.06
CA ALA A 107 34.23 -25.99 2.20
C ALA A 107 33.26 -26.14 1.01
N PRO A 108 31.94 -26.19 1.25
CA PRO A 108 30.94 -26.25 0.19
C PRO A 108 31.08 -25.10 -0.81
N GLU A 109 30.88 -25.39 -2.10
CA GLU A 109 30.97 -24.39 -3.17
C GLU A 109 30.01 -23.19 -2.97
N PRO A 110 28.73 -23.39 -2.55
CA PRO A 110 27.81 -22.29 -2.28
C PRO A 110 28.32 -21.35 -1.18
N VAL A 111 28.97 -21.88 -0.14
CA VAL A 111 29.54 -21.10 0.96
C VAL A 111 30.71 -20.26 0.47
N LYS A 112 31.65 -20.87 -0.28
CA LYS A 112 32.79 -20.14 -0.85
C LYS A 112 32.34 -19.02 -1.79
N LYS A 113 31.38 -19.30 -2.66
CA LYS A 113 30.78 -18.31 -3.56
C LYS A 113 30.18 -17.14 -2.77
N LYS A 114 29.38 -17.43 -1.75
CA LYS A 114 28.73 -16.42 -0.92
C LYS A 114 29.73 -15.59 -0.11
N VAL A 115 30.80 -16.18 0.41
CA VAL A 115 31.90 -15.44 1.06
C VAL A 115 32.54 -14.44 0.10
N LEU A 116 32.80 -14.84 -1.14
CA LEU A 116 33.39 -13.96 -2.16
C LEU A 116 32.41 -12.82 -2.56
N GLU A 117 31.12 -13.11 -2.70
CA GLU A 117 30.08 -12.10 -2.93
C GLU A 117 30.03 -11.07 -1.80
N VAL A 118 30.01 -11.55 -0.54
CA VAL A 118 30.02 -10.70 0.65
C VAL A 118 31.26 -9.81 0.67
N MET A 119 32.45 -10.38 0.52
CA MET A 119 33.70 -9.62 0.50
C MET A 119 33.74 -8.58 -0.63
N PHE A 120 33.30 -8.96 -1.83
CA PHE A 120 33.25 -8.04 -2.98
C PHE A 120 32.26 -6.89 -2.73
N SER A 121 31.07 -7.18 -2.19
CA SER A 121 30.06 -6.15 -1.87
C SER A 121 30.62 -5.07 -0.93
N TRP A 122 31.45 -5.46 0.04
CA TRP A 122 32.07 -4.52 0.97
C TRP A 122 33.18 -3.69 0.33
N THR A 123 33.88 -4.19 -0.69
CA THR A 123 34.84 -3.36 -1.43
C THR A 123 34.17 -2.18 -2.15
N LEU A 124 32.89 -2.32 -2.49
CA LEU A 124 32.09 -1.27 -3.13
C LEU A 124 31.34 -0.40 -2.10
N GLY A 125 30.76 -1.03 -1.07
CA GLY A 125 29.94 -0.35 -0.06
C GLY A 125 30.74 0.34 1.04
N LEU A 126 31.99 -0.05 1.28
CA LEU A 126 32.86 0.48 2.33
C LEU A 126 34.24 0.87 1.78
N PRO A 127 34.32 1.86 0.87
CA PRO A 127 35.59 2.26 0.24
C PRO A 127 36.60 2.84 1.23
N GLU A 128 36.15 3.33 2.39
CA GLU A 128 37.02 3.83 3.47
C GLU A 128 37.89 2.71 4.10
N GLU A 129 37.43 1.46 4.05
CA GLU A 129 38.07 0.31 4.72
C GLU A 129 39.01 -0.45 3.77
N THR A 130 40.19 0.14 3.50
CA THR A 130 41.15 -0.35 2.48
C THR A 130 41.60 -1.80 2.67
N LYS A 131 41.63 -2.30 3.92
CA LYS A 131 42.02 -3.69 4.23
C LYS A 131 41.11 -4.73 3.59
N ILE A 132 39.82 -4.41 3.42
CA ILE A 132 38.85 -5.30 2.75
C ILE A 132 39.21 -5.41 1.27
N ALA A 133 39.48 -4.27 0.62
CA ALA A 133 39.91 -4.23 -0.77
C ALA A 133 41.23 -4.97 -0.97
N ASP A 134 42.22 -4.76 -0.10
CA ASP A 134 43.52 -5.45 -0.16
C ASP A 134 43.37 -6.98 -0.05
N ALA A 135 42.55 -7.45 0.90
CA ALA A 135 42.26 -8.87 1.08
C ALA A 135 41.59 -9.47 -0.17
N TYR A 136 40.61 -8.78 -0.75
CA TYR A 136 39.93 -9.23 -1.96
C TYR A 136 40.87 -9.25 -3.19
N GLN A 137 41.68 -8.21 -3.38
CA GLN A 137 42.67 -8.14 -4.46
C GLN A 137 43.75 -9.22 -4.30
N MET A 138 44.16 -9.55 -3.07
CA MET A 138 45.06 -10.66 -2.80
C MET A 138 44.46 -12.00 -3.26
N LEU A 139 43.18 -12.27 -2.96
CA LEU A 139 42.48 -13.49 -3.41
C LEU A 139 42.40 -13.57 -4.94
N LYS A 140 42.19 -12.43 -5.62
CA LYS A 140 42.20 -12.32 -7.08
C LYS A 140 43.58 -12.62 -7.67
N LYS A 141 44.65 -12.03 -7.10
CA LYS A 141 46.04 -12.30 -7.50
C LYS A 141 46.46 -13.77 -7.32
N GLN A 142 45.92 -14.45 -6.31
CA GLN A 142 46.17 -15.87 -6.07
C GLN A 142 45.34 -16.81 -6.97
N GLY A 143 44.50 -16.27 -7.86
CA GLY A 143 43.63 -17.05 -8.74
C GLY A 143 42.46 -17.74 -8.03
N ILE A 144 42.19 -17.38 -6.77
CA ILE A 144 41.03 -17.87 -6.01
C ILE A 144 39.75 -17.21 -6.55
N VAL A 145 39.83 -15.92 -6.87
CA VAL A 145 38.76 -15.20 -7.59
C VAL A 145 39.13 -15.10 -9.06
N LYS A 146 38.44 -15.87 -9.91
CA LYS A 146 38.66 -15.86 -11.37
C LYS A 146 37.90 -14.73 -12.07
N GLN A 147 36.69 -14.46 -11.62
CA GLN A 147 35.82 -13.40 -12.10
C GLN A 147 35.13 -12.76 -10.89
N ASP A 148 34.98 -11.44 -10.92
CA ASP A 148 34.27 -10.73 -9.85
C ASP A 148 32.80 -11.18 -9.83
N PRO A 149 32.23 -11.50 -8.65
CA PRO A 149 30.84 -11.94 -8.57
C PRO A 149 29.88 -10.87 -9.11
N VAL A 150 28.91 -11.31 -9.89
CA VAL A 150 27.76 -10.46 -10.22
C VAL A 150 26.93 -10.35 -8.95
N LEU A 151 27.11 -9.26 -8.20
CA LEU A 151 26.27 -8.98 -7.05
C LEU A 151 24.82 -8.90 -7.55
N PRO A 152 23.88 -9.62 -6.93
CA PRO A 152 22.49 -9.22 -7.00
C PRO A 152 22.50 -7.75 -6.58
N HIS A 153 22.14 -6.84 -7.49
CA HIS A 153 21.93 -5.47 -7.11
C HIS A 153 20.99 -5.53 -5.91
N ASP A 154 21.44 -4.98 -4.78
CA ASP A 154 20.58 -4.79 -3.62
C ASP A 154 19.29 -4.23 -4.20
N THR A 155 18.19 -4.92 -3.97
CA THR A 155 16.87 -4.42 -4.28
C THR A 155 16.67 -3.23 -3.32
N ALA A 156 17.36 -2.12 -3.58
CA ALA A 156 16.67 -0.87 -3.71
C ALA A 156 15.41 -1.24 -4.48
N LEU A 157 14.28 -1.19 -3.78
CA LEU A 157 12.98 -1.20 -4.42
C LEU A 157 13.17 -0.50 -5.76
N PRO A 158 12.85 -1.12 -6.90
CA PRO A 158 12.93 -0.40 -8.17
C PRO A 158 12.32 0.97 -7.88
N PRO A 159 13.05 2.09 -8.11
CA PRO A 159 12.48 3.41 -7.85
C PRO A 159 11.09 3.34 -8.43
N PRO A 160 10.03 3.58 -7.62
CA PRO A 160 8.66 3.24 -7.99
C PRO A 160 8.50 3.65 -9.44
N ALA A 161 8.17 2.66 -10.30
CA ALA A 161 8.31 2.75 -11.76
C ALA A 161 8.12 4.20 -12.17
N PRO A 162 9.14 4.87 -12.78
CA PRO A 162 9.18 6.32 -12.90
C PRO A 162 7.79 6.75 -13.27
N ARG A 163 7.07 7.38 -12.32
CA ARG A 163 5.67 7.72 -12.52
C ARG A 163 5.64 8.38 -13.87
N ALA A 164 4.84 7.83 -14.79
CA ALA A 164 4.78 8.26 -16.18
C ALA A 164 4.99 9.77 -16.20
N THR A 165 6.08 10.20 -16.83
CA THR A 165 6.57 11.58 -16.81
C THR A 165 5.43 12.55 -17.11
N SER A 166 4.74 12.98 -16.07
CA SER A 166 3.68 13.95 -16.12
C SER A 166 4.24 15.23 -15.53
N ALA A 167 5.27 15.78 -16.17
CA ALA A 167 5.81 17.11 -15.85
C ALA A 167 5.99 17.40 -14.34
N LEU A 168 6.38 16.40 -13.53
CA LEU A 168 6.30 16.47 -12.06
C LEU A 168 7.34 17.39 -11.40
N PHE A 169 8.19 18.04 -12.18
CA PHE A 169 9.07 19.10 -11.71
C PHE A 169 9.02 20.27 -12.70
N GLU A 170 7.96 21.07 -12.65
CA GLU A 170 7.98 22.39 -13.30
C GLU A 170 9.03 23.29 -12.65
N ASP A 171 9.34 23.08 -11.37
CA ASP A 171 10.33 23.87 -10.64
C ASP A 171 11.65 23.10 -10.48
N GLU A 172 12.42 23.08 -11.57
CA GLU A 172 13.79 22.52 -11.61
C GLU A 172 14.69 23.16 -10.53
N GLU A 173 14.36 24.38 -10.08
CA GLU A 173 15.07 25.11 -9.03
C GLU A 173 14.79 24.54 -7.64
N LYS A 174 13.51 24.26 -7.30
CA LYS A 174 13.14 23.57 -6.04
C LYS A 174 13.79 22.19 -5.94
N SER A 175 13.85 21.43 -7.04
CA SER A 175 14.48 20.09 -7.07
C SER A 175 16.01 20.16 -6.84
N LYS A 176 16.68 21.12 -7.49
CA LYS A 176 18.12 21.39 -7.28
C LYS A 176 18.40 21.88 -5.86
N MET A 177 17.55 22.75 -5.31
CA MET A 177 17.67 23.24 -3.93
C MET A 177 17.50 22.12 -2.92
N LEU A 178 16.48 21.27 -3.08
CA LEU A 178 16.25 20.12 -2.21
C LEU A 178 17.45 19.17 -2.21
N SER A 179 18.01 18.88 -3.39
CA SER A 179 19.19 18.02 -3.53
C SER A 179 20.42 18.61 -2.81
N ARG A 180 20.62 19.93 -2.88
CA ARG A 180 21.70 20.60 -2.13
C ARG A 180 21.49 20.53 -0.62
N LEU A 181 20.26 20.75 -0.16
CA LEU A 181 19.93 20.72 1.27
C LEU A 181 20.05 19.32 1.88
N LEU A 182 19.68 18.27 1.13
CA LEU A 182 19.81 16.87 1.57
C LEU A 182 21.27 16.39 1.60
N ASN A 183 22.13 16.92 0.73
CA ASN A 183 23.56 16.60 0.70
C ASN A 183 24.38 17.40 1.73
N SER A 184 23.78 18.35 2.43
CA SER A 184 24.45 19.12 3.47
C SER A 184 24.58 18.31 4.77
N SER A 185 25.71 18.47 5.46
CA SER A 185 25.95 17.88 6.78
C SER A 185 25.43 18.74 7.93
N HIS A 186 24.87 19.91 7.64
CA HIS A 186 24.36 20.83 8.66
C HIS A 186 22.93 20.49 9.07
N PRO A 187 22.62 20.46 10.39
CA PRO A 187 21.28 20.10 10.88
C PRO A 187 20.20 21.11 10.46
N GLU A 188 20.54 22.37 10.23
CA GLU A 188 19.61 23.40 9.76
C GLU A 188 19.20 23.20 8.30
N ASP A 189 20.13 22.76 7.44
CA ASP A 189 19.84 22.48 6.03
C ASP A 189 18.96 21.25 5.87
N LEU A 190 19.17 20.23 6.70
CA LEU A 190 18.29 19.06 6.77
C LEU A 190 16.88 19.44 7.27
N ARG A 191 16.77 20.39 8.21
CA ARG A 191 15.47 20.92 8.64
C ARG A 191 14.78 21.68 7.51
N ALA A 192 15.52 22.48 6.75
CA ALA A 192 15.00 23.17 5.57
C ALA A 192 14.58 22.20 4.47
N ALA A 193 15.35 21.12 4.22
CA ALA A 193 14.99 20.06 3.29
C ALA A 193 13.66 19.39 3.67
N ASN A 194 13.49 19.02 4.94
CA ASN A 194 12.25 18.41 5.43
C ASN A 194 11.03 19.32 5.28
N LYS A 195 11.22 20.64 5.47
CA LYS A 195 10.15 21.63 5.23
C LYS A 195 9.80 21.70 3.74
N LEU A 196 10.81 21.79 2.87
CA LEU A 196 10.62 21.85 1.42
C LEU A 196 9.96 20.59 0.87
N ILE A 197 10.33 19.40 1.38
CA ILE A 197 9.68 18.13 1.03
C ILE A 197 8.18 18.18 1.38
N ASN A 198 7.82 18.66 2.56
CA ASN A 198 6.41 18.73 2.96
C ASN A 198 5.61 19.69 2.06
N GLU A 199 6.18 20.85 1.73
CA GLU A 199 5.56 21.82 0.81
C GLU A 199 5.36 21.21 -0.59
N MET A 200 6.40 20.56 -1.13
CA MET A 200 6.33 19.90 -2.44
C MET A 200 5.32 18.75 -2.46
N VAL A 201 5.22 17.95 -1.39
CA VAL A 201 4.23 16.86 -1.31
C VAL A 201 2.81 17.40 -1.25
N GLN A 202 2.55 18.49 -0.52
CA GLN A 202 1.23 19.11 -0.47
C GLN A 202 0.85 19.74 -1.81
N GLU A 203 1.80 20.37 -2.50
CA GLU A 203 1.62 20.93 -3.85
C GLU A 203 1.31 19.81 -4.87
N ASP A 204 2.06 18.71 -4.84
CA ASP A 204 1.85 17.54 -5.70
C ASP A 204 0.49 16.86 -5.45
N GLN A 205 0.10 16.73 -4.17
CA GLN A 205 -1.21 16.19 -3.81
C GLN A 205 -2.34 17.06 -4.36
N LYS A 206 -2.26 18.38 -4.18
CA LYS A 206 -3.25 19.34 -4.71
C LYS A 206 -3.31 19.30 -6.24
N ARG A 207 -2.16 19.22 -6.91
CA ARG A 207 -2.06 19.10 -8.37
C ARG A 207 -2.71 17.80 -8.85
N THR A 208 -2.40 16.69 -8.20
CA THR A 208 -2.97 15.37 -8.51
C THR A 208 -4.48 15.34 -8.34
N GLU A 209 -5.00 15.95 -7.27
CA GLU A 209 -6.45 16.09 -7.04
C GLU A 209 -7.13 16.94 -8.13
N LYS A 210 -6.54 18.07 -8.51
CA LYS A 210 -7.04 18.90 -9.64
C LYS A 210 -7.10 18.09 -10.93
N VAL A 211 -6.00 17.39 -11.28
CA VAL A 211 -5.92 16.56 -12.49
C VAL A 211 -6.93 15.43 -12.47
N SER A 212 -7.05 14.72 -11.35
CA SER A 212 -8.02 13.63 -11.17
C SER A 212 -9.47 14.13 -11.31
N LYS A 213 -9.83 15.24 -10.66
CA LYS A 213 -11.15 15.86 -10.78
C LYS A 213 -11.47 16.24 -12.22
N ARG A 214 -10.49 16.81 -12.94
CA ARG A 214 -10.63 17.17 -14.35
C ARG A 214 -10.86 15.94 -15.23
N LEU A 215 -9.99 14.94 -15.14
CA LEU A 215 -10.07 13.74 -15.96
C LEU A 215 -11.38 12.97 -15.72
N ASN A 216 -11.82 12.84 -14.47
CA ASN A 216 -13.08 12.18 -14.14
C ASN A 216 -14.28 12.92 -14.74
N ALA A 217 -14.32 14.26 -14.66
CA ALA A 217 -15.39 15.05 -15.25
C ALA A 217 -15.42 14.92 -16.79
N ILE A 218 -14.25 15.02 -17.44
CA ILE A 218 -14.13 14.86 -18.90
C ILE A 218 -14.56 13.44 -19.32
N GLN A 219 -14.13 12.42 -18.58
CA GLN A 219 -14.47 11.03 -18.87
C GLN A 219 -15.98 10.78 -18.75
N GLU A 220 -16.61 11.28 -17.68
CA GLU A 220 -18.06 11.17 -17.50
C GLU A 220 -18.83 11.87 -18.64
N VAL A 221 -18.31 13.00 -19.13
CA VAL A 221 -18.88 13.71 -20.29
C VAL A 221 -18.74 12.85 -21.53
N LYS A 222 -17.55 12.32 -21.82
CA LYS A 222 -17.30 11.47 -22.99
C LYS A 222 -18.21 10.25 -23.01
N GLU A 223 -18.37 9.57 -21.87
CA GLU A 223 -19.26 8.41 -21.74
C GLU A 223 -20.73 8.78 -21.97
N SER A 224 -21.19 9.87 -21.34
CA SER A 224 -22.58 10.33 -21.47
C SER A 224 -22.88 10.80 -22.89
N VAL A 225 -21.95 11.52 -23.52
CA VAL A 225 -22.03 11.97 -24.92
C VAL A 225 -22.06 10.80 -25.88
N SER A 226 -21.16 9.83 -25.72
CA SER A 226 -21.10 8.64 -26.57
C SER A 226 -22.39 7.83 -26.48
N LEU A 227 -22.88 7.57 -25.26
CA LEU A 227 -24.08 6.76 -25.07
C LEU A 227 -25.33 7.44 -25.60
N LEU A 228 -25.50 8.74 -25.32
CA LEU A 228 -26.62 9.52 -25.84
C LEU A 228 -26.53 9.63 -27.37
N GLY A 229 -25.33 9.85 -27.92
CA GLY A 229 -25.10 9.88 -29.36
C GLY A 229 -25.50 8.57 -30.06
N GLN A 230 -25.07 7.42 -29.52
CA GLN A 230 -25.42 6.10 -30.07
C GLN A 230 -26.93 5.83 -30.04
N LEU A 231 -27.62 6.24 -28.97
CA LEU A 231 -29.07 6.09 -28.87
C LEU A 231 -29.81 7.05 -29.81
N LEU A 232 -29.22 8.21 -30.10
CA LEU A 232 -29.77 9.19 -31.04
C LEU A 232 -29.54 8.83 -32.51
N GLU A 233 -28.45 8.13 -32.84
CA GLU A 233 -28.08 7.75 -34.21
C GLU A 233 -29.13 6.86 -34.89
N ASN A 234 -29.84 6.03 -34.11
CA ASN A 234 -30.94 5.18 -34.59
C ASN A 234 -32.33 5.67 -34.15
N TYR A 235 -32.44 6.91 -33.68
CA TYR A 235 -33.66 7.42 -33.07
C TYR A 235 -34.79 7.54 -34.09
N SER A 236 -35.87 6.80 -33.84
CA SER A 236 -37.10 6.87 -34.62
C SER A 236 -38.29 6.90 -33.67
N LYS A 237 -39.09 7.96 -33.76
CA LYS A 237 -40.16 8.31 -32.82
C LYS A 237 -41.18 7.17 -32.63
N ASP A 238 -41.36 6.33 -33.65
CA ASP A 238 -42.32 5.21 -33.68
C ASP A 238 -41.74 3.83 -33.36
N ARG A 239 -40.41 3.70 -33.21
CA ARG A 239 -39.73 2.40 -32.97
C ARG A 239 -39.20 2.23 -31.56
N PHE A 240 -39.12 3.30 -30.78
CA PHE A 240 -38.56 3.26 -29.43
C PHE A 240 -39.61 2.80 -28.40
N SER A 241 -39.22 1.85 -27.55
CA SER A 241 -40.01 1.48 -26.36
C SER A 241 -40.07 2.64 -25.36
N HIS A 242 -41.12 2.70 -24.55
CA HIS A 242 -41.28 3.70 -23.49
C HIS A 242 -40.05 3.76 -22.57
N SER A 243 -39.51 2.60 -22.20
CA SER A 243 -38.28 2.47 -21.40
C SER A 243 -37.04 3.09 -22.07
N GLN A 244 -36.94 3.00 -23.40
CA GLN A 244 -35.82 3.59 -24.14
C GLN A 244 -35.99 5.11 -24.25
N GLN A 245 -37.21 5.62 -24.40
CA GLN A 245 -37.47 7.06 -24.39
C GLN A 245 -37.15 7.69 -23.03
N GLU A 246 -37.48 7.00 -21.92
CA GLU A 246 -37.09 7.43 -20.57
C GLU A 246 -35.57 7.45 -20.40
N LEU A 247 -34.87 6.41 -20.86
CA LEU A 247 -33.40 6.34 -20.80
C LEU A 247 -32.73 7.50 -21.56
N VAL A 248 -33.18 7.80 -22.79
CA VAL A 248 -32.62 8.90 -23.59
C VAL A 248 -32.89 10.25 -22.90
N LYS A 249 -34.09 10.43 -22.32
CA LYS A 249 -34.44 11.64 -21.56
C LYS A 249 -33.57 11.80 -20.30
N ASP A 250 -33.31 10.71 -19.58
CA ASP A 250 -32.47 10.73 -18.38
C ASP A 250 -31.01 11.03 -18.71
N LEU A 251 -30.48 10.44 -19.79
CA LEU A 251 -29.13 10.74 -20.28
C LEU A 251 -29.00 12.19 -20.76
N TYR A 252 -30.02 12.72 -21.44
CA TYR A 252 -30.07 14.14 -21.80
C TYR A 252 -30.06 15.05 -20.56
N ASN A 253 -30.88 14.74 -19.56
CA ASN A 253 -30.92 15.50 -18.30
C ASN A 253 -29.58 15.43 -17.55
N ARG A 254 -28.90 14.28 -17.61
CA ARG A 254 -27.55 14.11 -17.09
C ARG A 254 -26.57 15.03 -17.83
N CYS A 255 -26.58 15.01 -19.16
CA CYS A 255 -25.72 15.87 -19.98
C CYS A 255 -25.92 17.36 -19.67
N GLU A 256 -27.16 17.84 -19.56
CA GLU A 256 -27.47 19.22 -19.19
C GLU A 256 -26.88 19.62 -17.82
N LYS A 257 -26.95 18.72 -16.82
CA LYS A 257 -26.40 18.96 -15.47
C LYS A 257 -24.88 19.05 -15.44
N MET A 258 -24.19 18.54 -16.47
CA MET A 258 -22.73 18.55 -16.54
C MET A 258 -22.16 19.87 -17.09
N ARG A 259 -22.96 20.68 -17.81
CA ARG A 259 -22.49 21.98 -18.35
C ARG A 259 -21.97 22.94 -17.25
N PRO A 260 -22.70 23.21 -16.15
CA PRO A 260 -22.18 24.07 -15.09
C PRO A 260 -20.90 23.52 -14.44
N THR A 261 -20.77 22.19 -14.37
CA THR A 261 -19.59 21.53 -13.83
C THR A 261 -18.36 21.79 -14.70
N LEU A 262 -18.48 21.63 -16.02
CA LEU A 262 -17.39 21.94 -16.95
C LEU A 262 -17.04 23.43 -16.97
N PHE A 263 -18.05 24.32 -16.90
CA PHE A 263 -17.80 25.76 -16.87
C PHE A 263 -17.00 26.18 -15.63
N ARG A 264 -17.40 25.69 -14.44
CA ARG A 264 -16.65 25.93 -13.21
C ARG A 264 -15.25 25.33 -13.29
N LEU A 265 -15.12 24.13 -13.86
CA LEU A 265 -13.82 23.48 -14.01
C LEU A 265 -12.88 24.27 -14.94
N ALA A 266 -13.40 24.85 -16.02
CA ALA A 266 -12.65 25.73 -16.90
C ALA A 266 -12.23 27.02 -16.16
N SER A 267 -13.15 27.64 -15.41
CA SER A 267 -12.84 28.83 -14.60
C SER A 267 -11.81 28.56 -13.50
N ASP A 268 -11.79 27.36 -12.93
CA ASP A 268 -10.83 26.96 -11.89
C ASP A 268 -9.45 26.56 -12.49
N THR A 269 -9.34 26.45 -13.82
CA THR A 269 -8.13 26.01 -14.55
C THR A 269 -7.47 27.19 -15.25
N GLU A 270 -6.82 28.05 -14.48
CA GLU A 270 -6.07 29.22 -14.97
C GLU A 270 -4.56 28.91 -15.15
N ASP A 271 -4.09 27.84 -14.52
CA ASP A 271 -2.67 27.47 -14.43
C ASP A 271 -2.18 26.52 -15.53
N ASN A 272 -3.05 26.08 -16.45
CA ASN A 272 -2.70 25.10 -17.48
C ASN A 272 -3.60 25.21 -18.74
N ASP A 273 -3.06 25.81 -19.81
CA ASP A 273 -3.78 26.05 -21.07
C ASP A 273 -4.17 24.76 -21.81
N GLU A 274 -3.33 23.73 -21.77
CA GLU A 274 -3.63 22.43 -22.41
C GLU A 274 -4.81 21.76 -21.71
N ALA A 275 -4.83 21.83 -20.38
CA ALA A 275 -5.92 21.31 -19.58
C ALA A 275 -7.23 22.05 -19.80
N LEU A 276 -7.15 23.37 -19.95
CA LEU A 276 -8.29 24.21 -20.30
C LEU A 276 -8.85 23.84 -21.68
N ALA A 277 -7.99 23.62 -22.68
CA ALA A 277 -8.41 23.21 -24.02
C ALA A 277 -9.18 21.87 -24.01
N GLU A 278 -8.73 20.87 -23.23
CA GLU A 278 -9.45 19.59 -23.09
C GLU A 278 -10.84 19.76 -22.48
N ILE A 279 -10.99 20.64 -21.48
CA ILE A 279 -12.28 20.92 -20.82
C ILE A 279 -13.25 21.58 -21.81
N LEU A 280 -12.76 22.55 -22.59
CA LEU A 280 -13.54 23.23 -23.61
C LEU A 280 -13.98 22.25 -24.72
N GLN A 281 -13.08 21.39 -25.20
CA GLN A 281 -13.43 20.36 -26.19
C GLN A 281 -14.51 19.40 -25.67
N ALA A 282 -14.44 19.01 -24.40
CA ALA A 282 -15.48 18.20 -23.77
C ALA A 282 -16.81 18.96 -23.69
N ASN A 283 -16.78 20.26 -23.41
CA ASN A 283 -17.96 21.13 -23.39
C ASN A 283 -18.62 21.25 -24.77
N ASP A 284 -17.82 21.42 -25.82
CA ASP A 284 -18.31 21.50 -27.21
C ASP A 284 -19.02 20.21 -27.61
N SER A 285 -18.40 19.05 -27.31
CA SER A 285 -18.97 17.73 -27.58
C SER A 285 -20.29 17.50 -26.82
N LEU A 286 -20.33 17.93 -25.55
CA LEU A 286 -21.53 17.88 -24.72
C LEU A 286 -22.65 18.76 -25.28
N THR A 287 -22.31 19.96 -25.72
CA THR A 287 -23.27 20.89 -26.32
C THR A 287 -23.82 20.35 -27.64
N GLN A 288 -22.97 19.74 -28.47
CA GLN A 288 -23.36 19.12 -29.73
C GLN A 288 -24.41 18.02 -29.54
N VAL A 289 -24.18 17.05 -28.63
CA VAL A 289 -25.13 15.95 -28.42
C VAL A 289 -26.46 16.42 -27.80
N ILE A 290 -26.41 17.44 -26.93
CA ILE A 290 -27.60 18.06 -26.37
C ILE A 290 -28.43 18.71 -27.49
N ASN A 291 -27.79 19.39 -28.41
CA ASN A 291 -28.46 20.04 -29.55
C ASN A 291 -29.09 18.99 -30.48
N LEU A 292 -28.39 17.87 -30.74
CA LEU A 292 -28.93 16.74 -31.49
C LEU A 292 -30.18 16.15 -30.83
N TYR A 293 -30.18 15.97 -29.51
CA TYR A 293 -31.37 15.54 -28.77
C TYR A 293 -32.54 16.53 -28.94
N ARG A 294 -32.28 17.84 -28.80
CA ARG A 294 -33.32 18.88 -28.95
C ARG A 294 -33.93 18.87 -30.35
N GLN A 295 -33.12 18.68 -31.37
CA GLN A 295 -33.56 18.62 -32.76
C GLN A 295 -34.38 17.34 -33.05
N LEU A 296 -33.88 16.17 -32.69
CA LEU A 296 -34.48 14.88 -33.06
C LEU A 296 -35.67 14.48 -32.16
N VAL A 297 -35.61 14.80 -30.88
CA VAL A 297 -36.59 14.35 -29.87
C VAL A 297 -37.61 15.43 -29.55
N LYS A 298 -37.16 16.65 -29.25
CA LYS A 298 -38.05 17.78 -28.92
C LYS A 298 -38.60 18.50 -30.16
N GLY A 299 -37.94 18.37 -31.31
CA GLY A 299 -38.34 19.06 -32.55
C GLY A 299 -38.06 20.56 -32.54
N GLU A 300 -37.08 21.01 -31.73
CA GLU A 300 -36.64 22.41 -31.73
C GLU A 300 -35.69 22.64 -32.93
N GLU A 301 -36.04 23.51 -33.89
CA GLU A 301 -35.14 23.92 -34.96
C GLU A 301 -34.06 24.87 -34.39
N MET A 302 -32.79 24.44 -34.44
CA MET A 302 -31.66 25.27 -34.06
C MET A 302 -31.43 26.34 -35.13
N ASN A 303 -31.83 27.58 -34.86
CA ASN A 303 -31.50 28.72 -35.71
C ASN A 303 -30.01 29.06 -35.51
N GLY A 304 -29.12 28.51 -36.34
CA GLY A 304 -27.69 28.85 -36.24
C GLY A 304 -26.68 28.03 -37.03
N GLU A 305 -27.01 27.38 -38.14
CA GLU A 305 -25.96 26.91 -39.07
C GLU A 305 -26.49 26.83 -40.52
N THR A 306 -26.19 27.85 -41.30
CA THR A 306 -26.47 27.92 -42.74
C THR A 306 -25.61 26.89 -43.47
N THR A 307 -26.19 25.73 -43.79
CA THR A 307 -25.65 24.82 -44.80
C THR A 307 -26.11 25.27 -46.19
N ALA A 308 -25.19 25.80 -47.00
CA ALA A 308 -25.41 25.98 -48.42
C ALA A 308 -24.90 24.73 -49.19
N PRO A 309 -25.66 24.15 -50.12
CA PRO A 309 -25.18 23.06 -50.96
C PRO A 309 -24.41 23.56 -52.20
N ARG A 310 -23.46 22.73 -52.64
CA ARG A 310 -22.43 22.94 -53.66
C ARG A 310 -22.97 22.87 -55.11
N SER A 311 -22.55 23.78 -55.99
CA SER A 311 -22.33 23.61 -57.47
C SER A 311 -21.74 24.88 -58.14
N LEU A 312 -20.72 24.73 -58.99
CA LEU A 312 -20.09 25.72 -59.91
C LEU A 312 -20.66 25.55 -61.35
N PRO A 313 -20.33 26.34 -62.42
CA PRO A 313 -19.40 27.48 -62.56
C PRO A 313 -19.91 28.71 -63.41
N GLY A 314 -19.17 29.83 -63.36
CA GLY A 314 -18.94 30.71 -64.53
C GLY A 314 -19.50 32.14 -64.47
N GLY A 315 -18.63 33.14 -64.78
CA GLY A 315 -19.05 34.48 -65.21
C GLY A 315 -18.28 35.64 -64.57
N SER A 316 -17.66 36.47 -65.41
CA SER A 316 -16.62 37.47 -65.10
C SER A 316 -17.13 38.86 -64.66
N MET A 317 -16.22 39.62 -64.02
CA MET A 317 -16.06 41.08 -63.93
C MET A 317 -16.97 41.94 -63.03
N GLY A 318 -16.32 42.70 -62.14
CA GLY A 318 -16.85 43.93 -61.53
C GLY A 318 -16.11 44.35 -60.24
N ALA A 319 -15.04 45.12 -60.38
CA ALA A 319 -14.31 45.71 -59.25
C ALA A 319 -15.03 46.93 -58.66
N ALA A 320 -15.15 46.99 -57.32
CA ALA A 320 -15.23 48.23 -56.54
C ALA A 320 -14.98 47.95 -55.05
N ALA A 321 -13.93 48.54 -54.47
CA ALA A 321 -13.76 48.71 -53.02
C ALA A 321 -14.73 49.84 -52.55
N PRO A 322 -15.20 49.93 -51.29
CA PRO A 322 -14.33 50.21 -50.13
C PRO A 322 -14.80 49.73 -48.72
N ALA A 323 -13.98 50.05 -47.72
CA ALA A 323 -14.27 50.33 -46.31
C ALA A 323 -14.44 49.17 -45.29
N ALA A 324 -13.71 49.34 -44.17
CA ALA A 324 -13.53 48.40 -43.06
C ALA A 324 -14.75 48.29 -42.12
N PRO A 325 -14.96 47.13 -41.44
CA PRO A 325 -16.01 46.94 -40.43
C PRO A 325 -15.53 47.34 -39.01
N PRO A 326 -16.45 47.71 -38.10
CA PRO A 326 -16.14 47.97 -36.69
C PRO A 326 -15.99 46.68 -35.86
N SER A 327 -15.19 46.77 -34.81
CA SER A 327 -14.72 45.69 -33.94
C SER A 327 -15.81 45.00 -33.10
N PRO A 328 -15.66 43.71 -32.73
CA PRO A 328 -16.69 42.88 -32.09
C PRO A 328 -16.71 42.97 -30.55
N LEU A 329 -16.22 44.07 -29.96
CA LEU A 329 -15.99 44.15 -28.51
C LEU A 329 -17.16 44.76 -27.69
N ASP A 330 -18.14 45.42 -28.32
CA ASP A 330 -19.28 46.02 -27.60
C ASP A 330 -20.41 45.03 -27.28
N GLY A 331 -20.44 43.85 -27.92
CA GLY A 331 -21.48 42.83 -27.70
C GLY A 331 -21.32 42.01 -26.41
N LEU A 332 -20.14 42.04 -25.78
CA LEU A 332 -19.81 41.23 -24.61
C LEU A 332 -20.16 41.92 -23.28
N ASP A 333 -20.22 43.25 -23.24
CA ASP A 333 -20.52 43.99 -22.00
C ASP A 333 -22.02 43.94 -21.62
N VAL A 334 -22.89 43.78 -22.63
CA VAL A 334 -24.35 43.68 -22.43
C VAL A 334 -24.76 42.30 -21.90
N LEU A 335 -24.04 41.23 -22.28
CA LEU A 335 -24.27 39.88 -21.77
C LEU A 335 -23.70 39.68 -20.36
N GLY A 336 -22.58 40.34 -20.02
CA GLY A 336 -21.99 40.31 -18.69
C GLY A 336 -22.87 40.93 -17.60
N LYS A 337 -23.58 42.03 -17.91
CA LYS A 337 -24.46 42.72 -16.95
C LYS A 337 -25.75 41.96 -16.65
N SER A 338 -26.26 41.17 -17.59
CA SER A 338 -27.51 40.40 -17.38
C SER A 338 -27.29 39.15 -16.51
N LEU A 339 -26.08 38.56 -16.52
CA LEU A 339 -25.76 37.36 -15.74
C LEU A 339 -25.40 37.64 -14.27
N LEU A 340 -24.79 38.80 -13.99
CA LEU A 340 -24.41 39.20 -12.62
C LEU A 340 -25.61 39.51 -11.72
N GLN A 341 -26.78 39.84 -12.30
CA GLN A 341 -28.01 40.13 -11.55
C GLN A 341 -28.72 38.86 -11.04
N GLN A 342 -28.43 37.68 -11.57
CA GLN A 342 -29.08 36.40 -11.17
C GLN A 342 -28.38 35.66 -10.02
N SER A 343 -27.26 36.18 -9.51
CA SER A 343 -26.38 35.44 -8.59
C SER A 343 -26.40 35.93 -7.13
N LEU A 344 -27.38 36.76 -6.73
CA LEU A 344 -27.53 37.21 -5.33
C LEU A 344 -28.75 36.54 -4.66
N PRO A 345 -28.61 35.98 -3.45
CA PRO A 345 -29.77 35.53 -2.66
C PRO A 345 -30.49 36.72 -2.00
N PRO A 346 -31.79 36.60 -1.65
CA PRO A 346 -32.55 37.68 -1.02
C PRO A 346 -32.05 38.03 0.39
N GLU A 347 -32.14 39.32 0.68
CA GLU A 347 -31.70 40.01 1.90
C GLU A 347 -32.56 39.65 3.11
N ASN A 348 -32.24 38.55 3.80
CA ASN A 348 -32.62 38.35 5.21
C ASN A 348 -31.90 37.13 5.83
N GLN A 349 -30.60 37.28 6.12
CA GLN A 349 -29.82 36.58 7.17
C GLN A 349 -28.31 36.81 6.93
N GLN A 350 -27.86 38.04 7.14
CA GLN A 350 -26.45 38.31 7.38
C GLN A 350 -26.20 38.24 8.89
N VAL A 351 -25.51 37.21 9.35
CA VAL A 351 -24.91 37.21 10.69
C VAL A 351 -23.49 37.74 10.58
N LYS A 352 -23.31 38.88 11.26
CA LYS A 352 -22.13 39.74 11.32
C LYS A 352 -21.05 39.09 12.20
N TRP A 353 -19.90 38.77 11.64
CA TRP A 353 -18.74 38.31 12.42
C TRP A 353 -17.89 39.51 12.83
N ASP A 354 -18.10 39.97 14.06
CA ASP A 354 -17.23 40.94 14.73
C ASP A 354 -16.07 40.22 15.45
N LYS A 355 -14.92 40.92 15.50
CA LYS A 355 -13.66 40.57 16.16
C LYS A 355 -13.78 40.53 17.70
N SER A 356 -13.13 39.55 18.35
CA SER A 356 -12.33 39.70 19.59
C SER A 356 -11.61 38.37 19.90
N GLN A 357 -10.28 38.28 19.88
CA GLN A 357 -9.28 38.57 20.93
C GLN A 357 -9.25 37.59 22.15
N THR A 358 -8.20 36.75 22.13
CA THR A 358 -7.18 36.45 23.18
C THR A 358 -7.51 35.81 24.55
N GLN A 359 -6.58 34.91 24.94
CA GLN A 359 -6.27 34.28 26.24
C GLN A 359 -6.96 32.92 26.48
N SER A 360 -6.32 31.87 27.00
CA SER A 360 -5.04 31.70 27.71
C SER A 360 -4.63 30.21 27.72
N LYS A 361 -3.32 29.96 27.88
CA LYS A 361 -2.70 28.66 28.14
C LYS A 361 -3.23 28.03 29.43
N LEU A 362 -3.44 26.72 29.46
CA LEU A 362 -3.20 25.88 30.65
C LEU A 362 -2.65 24.50 30.25
N THR A 363 -1.61 24.11 30.97
CA THR A 363 -0.77 22.93 30.81
C THR A 363 -1.13 21.83 31.80
N LEU A 364 -0.81 20.59 31.44
CA LEU A 364 -0.80 19.37 32.25
C LEU A 364 -0.19 19.55 33.65
N ARG A 365 -1.05 19.60 34.67
CA ARG A 365 -0.83 19.13 36.04
C ARG A 365 -2.14 19.32 36.79
N ASP A 366 -2.93 18.25 36.90
CA ASP A 366 -3.88 18.00 37.99
C ASP A 366 -4.72 16.76 37.64
N LEU A 367 -4.25 15.61 38.09
CA LEU A 367 -5.02 14.53 38.76
C LEU A 367 -4.21 13.23 38.69
N GLN A 368 -3.27 13.12 39.60
CA GLN A 368 -2.74 11.84 40.06
C GLN A 368 -2.72 11.92 41.58
N THR A 369 -3.78 11.42 42.23
CA THR A 369 -3.81 10.93 43.62
C THR A 369 -5.21 10.43 43.94
N GLN A 370 -5.41 9.11 43.93
CA GLN A 370 -5.99 8.35 45.05
C GLN A 370 -6.02 6.86 44.66
N SER A 371 -4.96 6.16 45.08
CA SER A 371 -5.04 4.77 45.52
C SER A 371 -5.94 4.68 46.75
N HIS A 372 -6.63 3.56 46.96
CA HIS A 372 -6.58 2.73 48.18
C HIS A 372 -7.75 1.70 48.28
N HIS A 373 -7.35 0.42 48.31
CA HIS A 373 -7.94 -0.75 49.03
C HIS A 373 -9.32 -1.28 48.56
N SER A 374 -9.65 -2.58 48.55
CA SER A 374 -9.27 -3.69 49.45
C SER A 374 -9.49 -5.08 48.82
N SER A 375 -8.76 -6.04 49.40
CA SER A 375 -8.78 -7.51 49.38
C SER A 375 -10.12 -8.27 49.32
N GLY A 376 -10.07 -9.49 48.75
CA GLY A 376 -11.02 -10.57 49.01
C GLY A 376 -10.50 -11.94 48.53
N THR A 377 -10.40 -12.87 49.48
CA THR A 377 -9.65 -14.14 49.47
C THR A 377 -10.41 -15.33 48.83
N ALA A 378 -9.66 -16.38 48.47
CA ALA A 378 -10.08 -17.68 47.91
C ALA A 378 -11.00 -18.53 48.86
N PRO A 379 -11.47 -19.73 48.45
CA PRO A 379 -10.60 -20.93 48.49
C PRO A 379 -10.80 -21.99 47.39
N SER A 380 -9.81 -22.89 47.32
CA SER A 380 -9.61 -24.05 46.46
C SER A 380 -10.62 -25.20 46.63
N ALA A 381 -10.71 -26.07 45.61
CA ALA A 381 -10.96 -27.50 45.79
C ALA A 381 -10.20 -28.34 44.75
N VAL A 382 -9.54 -29.37 45.27
CA VAL A 382 -8.70 -30.43 44.67
C VAL A 382 -9.57 -31.41 43.88
N THR A 383 -9.00 -32.21 42.95
CA THR A 383 -9.16 -33.69 42.83
C THR A 383 -8.65 -34.28 41.49
N THR A 384 -7.50 -34.98 41.60
CA THR A 384 -7.05 -36.25 40.97
C THR A 384 -7.12 -36.54 39.46
N THR A 385 -5.92 -36.79 38.91
CA THR A 385 -5.53 -37.80 37.89
C THR A 385 -6.05 -39.22 38.17
N PRO A 386 -6.22 -40.10 37.15
CA PRO A 386 -5.09 -40.90 36.63
C PRO A 386 -5.10 -41.24 35.13
N SER A 387 -3.90 -41.49 34.60
CA SER A 387 -3.62 -42.24 33.36
C SER A 387 -3.85 -43.75 33.57
N PRO A 388 -4.02 -44.55 32.49
CA PRO A 388 -2.91 -45.41 32.11
C PRO A 388 -2.73 -45.63 30.59
N SER A 389 -1.56 -46.13 30.25
CA SER A 389 -1.04 -46.52 28.94
C SER A 389 -1.28 -47.99 28.61
N SER A 390 -1.55 -48.33 27.34
CA SER A 390 -0.76 -49.27 26.48
C SER A 390 -1.56 -50.04 25.40
N SER A 391 -0.88 -50.25 24.26
CA SER A 391 -0.99 -51.34 23.26
C SER A 391 -1.92 -51.24 22.02
N LEU A 392 -1.28 -51.48 20.86
CA LEU A 392 -1.73 -51.67 19.45
C LEU A 392 -2.51 -53.00 19.27
N PRO A 393 -3.35 -53.22 18.22
CA PRO A 393 -2.85 -53.52 16.86
C PRO A 393 -3.71 -53.07 15.64
N HIS A 394 -3.07 -53.18 14.48
CA HIS A 394 -3.57 -53.02 13.11
C HIS A 394 -4.94 -53.66 12.82
N HIS A 395 -5.80 -52.94 12.08
CA HIS A 395 -6.70 -53.53 11.08
C HIS A 395 -7.08 -52.50 10.01
N LEU A 396 -6.77 -52.84 8.75
CA LEU A 396 -7.29 -52.22 7.53
C LEU A 396 -8.75 -52.65 7.35
N CYS A 397 -9.67 -51.70 7.11
CA CYS A 397 -10.79 -51.80 6.16
C CYS A 397 -11.60 -50.47 6.07
N PRO A 398 -12.34 -50.25 4.96
CA PRO A 398 -12.58 -48.96 4.31
C PRO A 398 -13.75 -48.19 4.93
N ARG A 399 -13.72 -46.85 4.84
CA ARG A 399 -14.80 -45.99 5.35
C ARG A 399 -15.40 -45.10 4.24
N ASP A 400 -16.73 -45.14 4.19
CA ASP A 400 -17.65 -44.41 3.32
C ASP A 400 -17.37 -42.90 3.14
N PRO A 401 -17.78 -42.32 2.00
CA PRO A 401 -17.60 -40.90 1.68
C PRO A 401 -18.73 -40.06 2.30
N GLN A 402 -18.70 -39.83 3.62
CA GLN A 402 -19.50 -38.78 4.27
C GLN A 402 -18.94 -38.46 5.67
N SER A 403 -17.66 -38.08 5.75
CA SER A 403 -17.09 -37.56 6.99
C SER A 403 -17.50 -36.10 7.20
N ALA A 404 -18.24 -35.83 8.28
CA ALA A 404 -18.57 -34.50 8.74
C ALA A 404 -17.31 -33.63 8.86
N ILE A 405 -17.24 -32.58 8.04
CA ILE A 405 -16.13 -31.62 7.96
C ILE A 405 -16.07 -30.82 9.28
N SER A 406 -15.32 -31.26 10.29
CA SER A 406 -15.16 -30.48 11.54
C SER A 406 -14.02 -29.47 11.41
N LEU A 407 -14.26 -28.24 11.87
CA LEU A 407 -13.26 -27.17 11.91
C LEU A 407 -12.65 -26.96 13.32
N ALA A 408 -13.05 -27.77 14.31
CA ALA A 408 -12.70 -27.57 15.71
C ALA A 408 -11.19 -27.62 15.98
N ASP A 409 -10.46 -28.43 15.20
CA ASP A 409 -9.02 -28.71 15.42
C ASP A 409 -8.09 -27.89 14.51
N VAL A 410 -8.65 -27.01 13.65
CA VAL A 410 -7.86 -26.18 12.73
C VAL A 410 -7.52 -24.85 13.39
N ALA A 411 -6.32 -24.77 13.97
CA ALA A 411 -5.68 -23.52 14.38
C ALA A 411 -4.49 -23.26 13.47
N VAL A 412 -4.45 -22.10 12.83
CA VAL A 412 -3.37 -21.69 11.93
C VAL A 412 -2.57 -20.60 12.65
N PRO A 413 -1.33 -20.86 13.10
CA PRO A 413 -0.46 -19.86 13.68
C PRO A 413 -0.10 -18.76 12.68
N LEU A 414 0.02 -17.53 13.16
CA LEU A 414 0.22 -16.36 12.29
C LEU A 414 1.56 -16.41 11.56
N GLU A 415 2.57 -17.02 12.18
CA GLU A 415 3.90 -17.18 11.58
C GLU A 415 3.91 -18.18 10.42
N SER A 416 2.90 -19.04 10.32
CA SER A 416 2.82 -20.07 9.27
C SER A 416 2.14 -19.60 7.99
N ILE A 417 1.55 -18.41 8.00
CA ILE A 417 0.71 -17.90 6.89
C ILE A 417 1.58 -17.08 5.94
N LYS A 418 1.82 -17.61 4.74
CA LYS A 418 2.45 -16.84 3.65
C LYS A 418 1.39 -16.03 2.91
N PRO A 419 1.60 -14.72 2.67
CA PRO A 419 0.67 -13.93 1.87
C PRO A 419 0.65 -14.45 0.42
N SER A 420 -0.55 -14.50 -0.17
CA SER A 420 -0.72 -14.81 -1.60
C SER A 420 -0.25 -13.66 -2.49
N SER A 421 -0.16 -13.93 -3.79
CA SER A 421 0.08 -12.93 -4.83
C SER A 421 -1.19 -12.18 -5.26
N LEU A 422 -2.36 -12.59 -4.75
CA LEU A 422 -3.64 -11.98 -5.08
C LEU A 422 -3.79 -10.60 -4.44
N LEU A 423 -4.48 -9.70 -5.15
CA LEU A 423 -4.85 -8.40 -4.61
C LEU A 423 -5.87 -8.57 -3.47
N PRO A 424 -5.78 -7.77 -2.39
CA PRO A 424 -6.74 -7.82 -1.30
C PRO A 424 -8.14 -7.40 -1.77
N VAL A 425 -9.16 -8.15 -1.36
CA VAL A 425 -10.56 -7.81 -1.66
C VAL A 425 -11.06 -6.80 -0.64
N THR A 426 -11.64 -5.69 -1.11
CA THR A 426 -12.23 -4.68 -0.22
C THR A 426 -13.65 -5.09 0.15
N VAL A 427 -13.83 -5.49 1.41
CA VAL A 427 -15.11 -5.99 1.95
C VAL A 427 -15.99 -4.86 2.44
N PHE A 428 -15.39 -3.80 2.99
CA PHE A 428 -16.11 -2.64 3.49
C PHE A 428 -15.22 -1.40 3.37
N ASP A 429 -15.79 -0.28 2.92
CA ASP A 429 -15.11 1.01 2.87
C ASP A 429 -16.13 2.14 3.09
N LYS A 430 -16.42 2.44 4.36
CA LYS A 430 -17.26 3.56 4.77
C LYS A 430 -16.82 4.09 6.14
N HIS A 431 -17.25 5.31 6.48
CA HIS A 431 -16.99 5.95 7.78
C HIS A 431 -15.50 6.03 8.13
N SER A 432 -14.64 6.16 7.11
CA SER A 432 -13.17 6.14 7.26
C SER A 432 -12.59 4.85 7.86
N LEU A 433 -13.34 3.75 7.79
CA LEU A 433 -12.90 2.40 8.14
C LEU A 433 -12.94 1.53 6.89
N ARG A 434 -11.79 0.95 6.54
CA ARG A 434 -11.66 0.00 5.44
C ARG A 434 -11.36 -1.40 5.98
N VAL A 435 -12.07 -2.40 5.46
CA VAL A 435 -11.87 -3.82 5.78
C VAL A 435 -11.45 -4.55 4.52
N LEU A 436 -10.29 -5.23 4.59
CA LEU A 436 -9.67 -5.94 3.48
C LEU A 436 -9.55 -7.42 3.81
N PHE A 437 -9.85 -8.29 2.84
CA PHE A 437 -9.55 -9.71 2.90
C PHE A 437 -8.28 -9.99 2.08
N HIS A 438 -7.27 -10.56 2.74
CA HIS A 438 -6.09 -11.12 2.07
C HIS A 438 -6.19 -12.64 2.12
N PHE A 439 -5.80 -13.29 1.04
CA PHE A 439 -5.78 -14.75 0.96
C PHE A 439 -4.38 -15.27 1.29
N ALA A 440 -4.30 -16.35 2.05
CA ALA A 440 -3.04 -17.05 2.25
C ALA A 440 -2.64 -17.83 0.99
N ARG A 441 -1.34 -17.88 0.71
CA ARG A 441 -0.78 -18.68 -0.38
C ARG A 441 -0.97 -20.18 -0.15
N ASP A 442 -0.66 -20.63 1.06
CA ASP A 442 -0.62 -22.04 1.43
C ASP A 442 -1.87 -22.45 2.25
N CYS A 443 -2.34 -23.68 2.06
CA CYS A 443 -3.34 -24.30 2.92
C CYS A 443 -2.69 -24.94 4.16
N PRO A 444 -3.44 -25.11 5.27
CA PRO A 444 -2.98 -25.90 6.40
C PRO A 444 -2.61 -27.32 5.96
N ARG A 445 -1.40 -27.79 6.30
CA ARG A 445 -0.87 -29.10 5.84
C ARG A 445 -1.75 -30.29 6.22
N SER A 446 -2.53 -30.17 7.28
CA SER A 446 -3.47 -31.20 7.73
C SER A 446 -4.80 -31.21 6.96
N ARG A 447 -5.14 -30.13 6.27
CA ARG A 447 -6.44 -29.91 5.63
C ARG A 447 -6.29 -29.00 4.38
N PRO A 448 -6.04 -29.57 3.18
CA PRO A 448 -5.89 -28.82 1.94
C PRO A 448 -7.21 -28.20 1.45
N ASP A 449 -8.34 -28.60 2.02
CA ASP A 449 -9.69 -28.07 1.75
C ASP A 449 -10.03 -26.82 2.57
N VAL A 450 -9.03 -26.15 3.15
CA VAL A 450 -9.19 -24.94 3.98
C VAL A 450 -8.47 -23.77 3.34
N LEU A 451 -9.23 -22.71 3.06
CA LEU A 451 -8.69 -21.39 2.70
C LEU A 451 -8.51 -20.55 3.97
N VAL A 452 -7.33 -19.95 4.11
CA VAL A 452 -7.04 -19.02 5.20
C VAL A 452 -7.17 -17.59 4.67
N VAL A 453 -8.00 -16.79 5.34
CA VAL A 453 -8.29 -15.40 5.00
C VAL A 453 -7.85 -14.50 6.15
N ILE A 454 -7.08 -13.46 5.83
CA ILE A 454 -6.63 -12.42 6.75
C ILE A 454 -7.51 -11.18 6.55
N ILE A 455 -8.28 -10.84 7.57
CA ILE A 455 -9.14 -9.66 7.63
C ILE A 455 -8.35 -8.50 8.23
N SER A 456 -7.90 -7.57 7.41
CA SER A 456 -7.21 -6.37 7.87
C SER A 456 -8.16 -5.19 7.99
N MET A 457 -8.06 -4.42 9.07
CA MET A 457 -8.84 -3.21 9.26
C MET A 457 -7.93 -1.98 9.31
N LEU A 458 -8.26 -0.97 8.50
CA LEU A 458 -7.53 0.28 8.40
C LEU A 458 -8.47 1.45 8.72
N SER A 459 -8.07 2.30 9.65
CA SER A 459 -8.79 3.53 9.97
C SER A 459 -8.03 4.73 9.41
N SER A 460 -8.73 5.58 8.65
CA SER A 460 -8.31 6.94 8.30
C SER A 460 -9.09 7.99 9.08
N ALA A 461 -9.83 7.59 10.11
CA ALA A 461 -10.70 8.48 10.86
C ALA A 461 -9.89 9.38 11.82
N PRO A 462 -10.27 10.66 11.98
CA PRO A 462 -9.61 11.58 12.94
C PRO A 462 -9.94 11.26 14.41
N LEU A 463 -10.87 10.33 14.65
CA LEU A 463 -11.28 9.86 15.98
C LEU A 463 -10.97 8.37 16.13
N PRO A 464 -10.73 7.88 17.36
CA PRO A 464 -10.51 6.47 17.60
C PRO A 464 -11.78 5.68 17.28
N ILE A 465 -11.60 4.47 16.76
CA ILE A 465 -12.67 3.51 16.53
C ILE A 465 -12.59 2.45 17.62
N SER A 466 -13.65 2.25 18.38
CA SER A 466 -13.68 1.30 19.49
C SER A 466 -14.76 0.23 19.34
N SER A 467 -14.69 -0.81 20.17
CA SER A 467 -15.71 -1.86 20.26
C SER A 467 -15.99 -2.58 18.92
N ILE A 468 -14.95 -2.74 18.10
CA ILE A 468 -15.10 -3.33 16.78
C ILE A 468 -15.39 -4.83 16.91
N ARG A 469 -16.51 -5.27 16.34
CA ARG A 469 -16.91 -6.67 16.28
C ARG A 469 -17.22 -7.05 14.84
N PHE A 470 -16.54 -8.09 14.37
CA PHE A 470 -16.78 -8.69 13.05
C PHE A 470 -17.40 -10.07 13.25
N GLN A 471 -18.54 -10.31 12.60
CA GLN A 471 -19.22 -11.59 12.58
C GLN A 471 -19.39 -12.04 11.14
N SER A 472 -19.31 -13.35 10.91
CA SER A 472 -19.51 -13.96 9.61
C SER A 472 -20.60 -15.02 9.69
N ALA A 473 -21.45 -15.08 8.68
CA ALA A 473 -22.43 -16.13 8.46
C ALA A 473 -22.22 -16.72 7.06
N VAL A 474 -22.31 -18.04 6.96
CA VAL A 474 -22.08 -18.77 5.71
C VAL A 474 -23.22 -19.78 5.46
N PRO A 475 -23.51 -20.13 4.20
CA PRO A 475 -24.47 -21.18 3.87
C PRO A 475 -24.08 -22.55 4.47
N LYS A 476 -25.04 -23.47 4.61
CA LYS A 476 -24.79 -24.82 5.19
C LYS A 476 -23.72 -25.63 4.48
N VAL A 477 -23.48 -25.35 3.19
CA VAL A 477 -22.45 -25.98 2.34
C VAL A 477 -21.02 -25.47 2.64
N MET A 478 -20.89 -24.50 3.54
CA MET A 478 -19.63 -23.84 3.89
C MET A 478 -19.47 -23.81 5.41
N LYS A 479 -18.24 -23.86 5.89
CA LYS A 479 -17.93 -23.65 7.29
C LYS A 479 -16.91 -22.54 7.45
N VAL A 480 -17.13 -21.68 8.43
CA VAL A 480 -16.24 -20.58 8.76
C VAL A 480 -15.88 -20.66 10.23
N ARG A 481 -14.62 -20.41 10.54
CA ARG A 481 -14.11 -20.27 11.89
C ARG A 481 -13.34 -18.96 11.99
N LEU A 482 -13.85 -18.03 12.79
CA LEU A 482 -13.13 -16.81 13.16
C LEU A 482 -12.25 -17.11 14.38
N GLN A 483 -10.98 -16.72 14.32
CA GLN A 483 -10.09 -16.73 15.49
C GLN A 483 -10.32 -15.45 16.33
N PRO A 484 -9.94 -15.45 17.62
CA PRO A 484 -10.00 -14.25 18.46
C PRO A 484 -9.26 -13.07 17.81
N PRO A 485 -9.84 -11.85 17.84
CA PRO A 485 -9.20 -10.69 17.21
C PRO A 485 -7.96 -10.27 17.98
N SER A 486 -6.92 -9.80 17.26
CA SER A 486 -5.72 -9.21 17.88
C SER A 486 -5.99 -7.88 18.59
N GLY A 487 -7.14 -7.26 18.34
CA GLY A 487 -7.59 -6.02 18.97
C GLY A 487 -9.01 -5.63 18.56
N THR A 488 -9.69 -4.91 19.45
CA THR A 488 -11.05 -4.39 19.25
C THR A 488 -11.10 -2.89 18.97
N ASP A 489 -9.96 -2.21 19.02
CA ASP A 489 -9.88 -0.75 19.00
C ASP A 489 -8.77 -0.29 18.05
N LEU A 490 -9.05 0.75 17.27
CA LEU A 490 -8.11 1.42 16.37
C LEU A 490 -7.90 2.86 16.85
N PRO A 491 -6.65 3.32 16.98
CA PRO A 491 -6.38 4.70 17.35
C PRO A 491 -6.86 5.67 16.26
N ALA A 492 -7.03 6.94 16.64
CA ALA A 492 -7.23 8.01 15.68
C ALA A 492 -6.07 8.07 14.68
N PHE A 493 -6.37 8.37 13.43
CA PHE A 493 -5.38 8.44 12.36
C PHE A 493 -4.33 9.52 12.68
N ASN A 494 -3.06 9.09 12.78
CA ASN A 494 -1.91 9.98 12.92
C ASN A 494 -0.96 9.80 11.71
N PRO A 495 -0.75 10.85 10.89
CA PRO A 495 0.11 10.82 9.71
C PRO A 495 1.55 10.38 9.97
N GLN A 496 2.04 10.48 11.21
CA GLN A 496 3.40 10.12 11.59
C GLN A 496 3.55 8.64 11.98
N THR A 497 2.46 7.92 12.23
CA THR A 497 2.51 6.49 12.60
C THR A 497 2.20 5.60 11.41
N ARG A 498 3.21 4.90 10.88
CA ARG A 498 3.04 3.93 9.78
C ARG A 498 2.47 2.57 10.25
N ARG A 499 1.38 2.56 11.01
CA ARG A 499 0.77 1.28 11.43
C ARG A 499 -0.75 1.29 11.28
N PRO A 500 -1.29 0.72 10.19
CA PRO A 500 -2.59 0.08 10.27
C PRO A 500 -2.42 -1.22 11.08
N LEU A 501 -2.69 -1.17 12.39
CA LEU A 501 -2.82 -2.38 13.21
C LEU A 501 -4.26 -2.85 13.10
N THR A 502 -4.50 -4.02 12.49
CA THR A 502 -5.12 -5.20 13.11
C THR A 502 -5.33 -6.24 12.01
N ALA A 503 -4.53 -7.30 12.00
CA ALA A 503 -4.82 -8.52 11.24
C ALA A 503 -5.75 -9.39 12.08
N ARG A 504 -6.92 -9.74 11.55
CA ARG A 504 -7.86 -10.72 12.11
C ARG A 504 -7.86 -11.95 11.20
N TRP A 505 -8.07 -13.14 11.76
CA TRP A 505 -7.88 -14.38 11.02
C TRP A 505 -9.20 -15.12 10.90
N CYS A 506 -9.54 -15.48 9.67
CA CYS A 506 -10.74 -16.23 9.32
C CYS A 506 -10.30 -17.48 8.56
N SER A 507 -10.55 -18.66 9.12
CA SER A 507 -10.35 -19.93 8.42
C SER A 507 -11.68 -20.37 7.82
N VAL A 508 -11.69 -20.58 6.50
CA VAL A 508 -12.87 -20.92 5.72
C VAL A 508 -12.66 -22.30 5.10
N VAL A 509 -13.67 -23.18 5.20
CA VAL A 509 -13.65 -24.53 4.60
C VAL A 509 -14.82 -24.68 3.67
N PHE A 510 -14.54 -25.23 2.49
CA PHE A 510 -15.52 -25.20 1.43
C PHE A 510 -15.53 -26.36 0.44
N GLN A 511 -16.66 -26.50 -0.25
CA GLN A 511 -16.92 -27.49 -1.29
C GLN A 511 -17.57 -26.96 -2.60
N GLU A 512 -18.15 -25.74 -2.72
CA GLU A 512 -18.84 -25.28 -3.99
C GLU A 512 -18.71 -23.78 -4.40
N LYS A 513 -19.76 -22.92 -4.52
CA LYS A 513 -19.67 -21.45 -4.82
C LYS A 513 -19.77 -20.55 -3.55
N VAL A 514 -18.77 -19.72 -3.27
CA VAL A 514 -18.62 -19.02 -1.96
C VAL A 514 -19.50 -17.78 -1.86
N ARG A 515 -20.27 -17.65 -0.76
CA ARG A 515 -20.85 -16.38 -0.30
C ARG A 515 -20.72 -16.27 1.21
N LEU A 516 -19.97 -15.27 1.67
CA LEU A 516 -19.82 -14.96 3.09
C LEU A 516 -20.60 -13.70 3.40
N ARG A 517 -21.58 -13.79 4.30
CA ARG A 517 -22.26 -12.62 4.84
C ARG A 517 -21.51 -12.12 6.06
N TYR A 518 -21.23 -10.84 6.14
CA TYR A 518 -20.61 -10.24 7.31
C TYR A 518 -21.54 -9.26 8.01
N LYS A 519 -21.33 -9.13 9.33
CA LYS A 519 -21.88 -8.06 10.17
C LYS A 519 -20.73 -7.39 10.91
N LEU A 520 -20.61 -6.07 10.77
CA LEU A 520 -19.57 -5.24 11.34
C LEU A 520 -20.20 -4.17 12.23
N THR A 521 -19.89 -4.20 13.52
CA THR A 521 -20.30 -3.15 14.46
C THR A 521 -19.09 -2.46 15.06
N PHE A 522 -19.12 -1.14 15.17
CA PHE A 522 -18.04 -0.36 15.77
C PHE A 522 -18.55 1.01 16.24
N ASN A 523 -17.79 1.65 17.13
CA ASN A 523 -18.06 3.00 17.60
C ASN A 523 -16.99 3.94 17.05
N LEU A 524 -17.38 5.02 16.37
CA LEU A 524 -16.50 6.09 15.92
C LEU A 524 -16.76 7.33 16.78
N GLY A 525 -15.90 7.56 17.78
CA GLY A 525 -16.23 8.49 18.87
C GLY A 525 -17.52 8.06 19.58
N ASP A 526 -18.50 8.96 19.66
CA ASP A 526 -19.79 8.71 20.33
C ASP A 526 -20.87 8.09 19.42
N LYS A 527 -20.56 7.83 18.15
CA LYS A 527 -21.51 7.27 17.18
C LYS A 527 -21.29 5.79 17.00
N SER A 528 -22.33 4.99 17.20
CA SER A 528 -22.31 3.56 16.92
C SER A 528 -22.78 3.26 15.50
N HIS A 529 -22.09 2.35 14.83
CA HIS A 529 -22.36 1.90 13.47
C HIS A 529 -22.61 0.40 13.45
N ASP A 530 -23.64 -0.02 12.70
CA ASP A 530 -23.98 -1.42 12.44
C ASP A 530 -24.16 -1.62 10.93
N GLU A 531 -23.20 -2.29 10.31
CA GLU A 531 -23.11 -2.46 8.86
C GLU A 531 -23.11 -3.96 8.52
N SER A 532 -23.78 -4.32 7.44
CA SER A 532 -23.84 -5.71 6.97
C SER A 532 -23.69 -5.77 5.46
N GLY A 533 -23.09 -6.85 4.96
CA GLY A 533 -22.88 -7.03 3.52
C GLY A 533 -22.55 -8.48 3.17
N ASP A 534 -22.40 -8.75 1.88
CA ASP A 534 -22.06 -10.06 1.35
C ASP A 534 -20.74 -9.96 0.55
N VAL A 535 -19.89 -10.98 0.67
CA VAL A 535 -18.64 -11.14 -0.08
C VAL A 535 -18.77 -12.40 -0.93
N GLU A 536 -18.62 -12.26 -2.24
CA GLU A 536 -18.66 -13.36 -3.21
C GLU A 536 -17.32 -13.58 -3.93
N GLU A 537 -16.41 -12.60 -3.83
CA GLU A 537 -15.09 -12.62 -4.48
C GLU A 537 -14.08 -13.46 -3.68
N PHE A 538 -14.13 -14.77 -3.85
CA PHE A 538 -13.16 -15.72 -3.30
C PHE A 538 -12.43 -16.46 -4.42
N PRO A 539 -11.14 -16.83 -4.23
CA PRO A 539 -10.42 -17.64 -5.19
C PRO A 539 -11.06 -19.03 -5.35
N PRO A 540 -11.06 -19.61 -6.55
CA PRO A 540 -11.67 -20.92 -6.80
C PRO A 540 -10.97 -22.02 -5.99
N PRO A 541 -11.68 -23.06 -5.49
CA PRO A 541 -11.10 -24.12 -4.66
C PRO A 541 -9.87 -24.80 -5.28
N ASP A 542 -9.86 -24.95 -6.61
CA ASP A 542 -8.77 -25.59 -7.35
C ASP A 542 -7.43 -24.82 -7.28
N SER A 543 -7.48 -23.53 -6.91
CA SER A 543 -6.30 -22.67 -6.78
C SER A 543 -5.73 -22.61 -5.35
N TRP A 544 -6.41 -23.23 -4.38
CA TRP A 544 -5.99 -23.18 -2.98
C TRP A 544 -4.68 -23.95 -2.76
N GLY A 545 -3.76 -23.36 -2.01
CA GLY A 545 -2.42 -23.90 -1.80
C GLY A 545 -1.38 -23.46 -2.83
N ASN A 546 -1.76 -22.63 -3.82
CA ASN A 546 -0.85 -22.00 -4.76
C ASN A 546 -1.33 -20.59 -5.20
N LEU A 547 -1.74 -19.75 -4.25
CA LEU A 547 -2.24 -18.38 -4.48
C LEU A 547 -1.16 -17.29 -4.45
#